data_AF-A0A395NL55-F1
#
_entry.id   AF-A0A395NL55-F1
#
_cell.length_a   1.000
_cell.length_b   1.000
_cell.length_c   1.000
_cell.angle_alpha   90.00
_cell.angle_beta   90.00
_cell.angle_gamma   90.00
#
_symmetry.space_group_name_H-M   'P 1'
#
loop_
_entity.id
_entity.type
_entity.pdbx_description
1 polymer ?
#
loop_
_entity_poly.entity_id
_entity_poly.type
_entity_poly.pdbx_seq_one_letter_code
_entity_poly.pdbx_strand_id
1 'polypeptide(L)'
;MEYPPSYQDAGDSITGPAPGAQDDVLSPTTLYVAGRFIHSADPSAPPLYELSHSVDFLKDADRNVRFERLDYSVKNRDGVPQLTARKRHIYDLKHPTLATCPTFAYHAEPTSRQSLCAFGLESFRPKKLSSAKGYRVHRATASLDHRLVRRDVLFSAVPARDKAVRYEWSDAEGQLVAREVDSGGLMTLVITAMMGAGERDALVSAWMSRVWAELAKTQ
;
A
#
# COMPACT_ATOMS: atom_id res chain seq x y z
N MET A 1 -59.27 -16.45 -41.31
CA MET A 1 -58.62 -15.81 -40.15
C MET A 1 -57.31 -16.54 -39.93
N GLU A 2 -56.24 -16.03 -40.51
CA GLU A 2 -54.88 -16.54 -40.33
C GLU A 2 -54.18 -15.68 -39.28
N TYR A 3 -53.76 -16.32 -38.19
CA TYR A 3 -52.90 -15.70 -37.18
C TYR A 3 -51.45 -15.69 -37.71
N PRO A 4 -50.69 -14.60 -37.53
CA PRO A 4 -49.26 -14.61 -37.80
C PRO A 4 -48.51 -15.47 -36.76
N PRO A 5 -47.37 -16.07 -37.14
CA PRO A 5 -46.58 -16.91 -36.23
C PRO A 5 -45.98 -16.07 -35.09
N SER A 6 -46.11 -16.60 -33.88
CA SER A 6 -45.49 -16.04 -32.68
C SER A 6 -43.98 -16.31 -32.72
N TYR A 7 -43.17 -15.27 -32.93
CA TYR A 7 -41.72 -15.37 -32.77
C TYR A 7 -41.39 -15.52 -31.28
N GLN A 8 -40.87 -16.69 -30.90
CA GLN A 8 -40.15 -16.86 -29.64
C GLN A 8 -38.78 -16.19 -29.81
N ASP A 9 -38.59 -15.04 -29.17
CA ASP A 9 -37.26 -14.45 -29.02
C ASP A 9 -36.56 -15.11 -27.82
N ALA A 10 -35.75 -16.12 -28.12
CA ALA A 10 -34.77 -16.67 -27.21
C ALA A 10 -33.57 -15.71 -27.20
N GLY A 11 -33.70 -14.62 -26.44
CA GLY A 11 -32.62 -13.70 -26.10
C GLY A 11 -32.37 -13.78 -24.61
N ASP A 12 -31.68 -14.83 -24.17
CA ASP A 12 -31.20 -15.02 -22.81
C ASP A 12 -30.27 -13.84 -22.47
N SER A 13 -30.88 -12.80 -21.91
CA SER A 13 -30.17 -11.62 -21.42
C SER A 13 -29.50 -12.04 -20.12
N ILE A 14 -28.35 -12.71 -20.25
CA ILE A 14 -27.37 -12.79 -19.18
C ILE A 14 -26.93 -11.36 -18.95
N THR A 15 -27.66 -10.69 -18.06
CA THR A 15 -27.26 -9.46 -17.41
C THR A 15 -25.95 -9.79 -16.70
N GLY A 16 -24.83 -9.56 -17.41
CA GLY A 16 -23.51 -9.66 -16.84
C GLY A 16 -23.46 -8.79 -15.59
N PRO A 17 -22.79 -9.24 -14.53
CA PRO A 17 -22.74 -8.47 -13.30
C PRO A 17 -22.17 -7.08 -13.61
N ALA A 18 -22.80 -6.05 -13.04
CA ALA A 18 -22.29 -4.69 -13.02
C ALA A 18 -20.79 -4.68 -12.67
N PRO A 19 -19.99 -3.72 -13.14
CA PRO A 19 -18.58 -3.59 -12.75
C PRO A 19 -18.50 -3.09 -11.30
N GLY A 20 -18.88 -3.96 -10.36
CA GLY A 20 -18.42 -3.93 -8.99
C GLY A 20 -16.94 -4.30 -9.01
N ALA A 21 -16.13 -3.49 -8.34
CA ALA A 21 -14.70 -3.62 -8.22
C ALA A 21 -14.26 -5.09 -8.09
N GLN A 22 -13.75 -5.67 -9.18
CA GLN A 22 -12.84 -6.79 -9.05
C GLN A 22 -11.61 -6.20 -8.38
N ASP A 23 -11.29 -6.67 -7.18
CA ASP A 23 -9.95 -6.45 -6.64
C ASP A 23 -8.98 -7.13 -7.61
N ASP A 24 -8.39 -6.33 -8.51
CA ASP A 24 -7.38 -6.81 -9.45
C ASP A 24 -6.30 -7.53 -8.64
N VAL A 25 -6.19 -8.84 -8.84
CA VAL A 25 -5.16 -9.66 -8.20
C VAL A 25 -3.85 -9.36 -8.92
N LEU A 26 -2.92 -8.75 -8.20
CA LEU A 26 -1.65 -8.30 -8.76
C LEU A 26 -0.57 -9.38 -8.54
N SER A 27 0.20 -9.66 -9.60
CA SER A 27 1.31 -10.62 -9.56
C SER A 27 2.49 -10.14 -8.70
N PRO A 28 3.30 -11.04 -8.10
CA PRO A 28 4.53 -10.69 -7.39
C PRO A 28 5.40 -9.71 -8.17
N THR A 29 6.06 -8.79 -7.48
CA THR A 29 6.86 -7.74 -8.12
C THR A 29 7.93 -7.21 -7.17
N THR A 30 8.94 -6.56 -7.72
CA THR A 30 9.96 -5.87 -6.95
C THR A 30 9.76 -4.37 -7.10
N LEU A 31 9.72 -3.67 -5.98
CA LEU A 31 9.58 -2.23 -5.90
C LEU A 31 10.83 -1.60 -5.30
N TYR A 32 11.25 -0.44 -5.77
CA TYR A 32 12.34 0.32 -5.16
C TYR A 32 12.00 1.81 -5.06
N VAL A 33 12.55 2.46 -4.04
CA VAL A 33 12.37 3.90 -3.80
C VAL A 33 13.45 4.69 -4.54
N ALA A 34 13.03 5.76 -5.22
CA ALA A 34 13.91 6.77 -5.80
C ALA A 34 13.37 8.17 -5.50
N GLY A 35 13.96 8.85 -4.51
CA GLY A 35 13.49 10.15 -4.04
C GLY A 35 12.08 10.07 -3.46
N ARG A 36 11.09 10.61 -4.18
CA ARG A 36 9.67 10.57 -3.79
C ARG A 36 8.83 9.54 -4.56
N PHE A 37 9.43 8.84 -5.51
CA PHE A 37 8.73 7.89 -6.35
C PHE A 37 9.08 6.46 -5.97
N ILE A 38 8.14 5.54 -6.19
CA ILE A 38 8.37 4.10 -6.06
C ILE A 38 8.19 3.48 -7.43
N HIS A 39 9.23 2.80 -7.91
CA HIS A 39 9.29 2.19 -9.23
C HIS A 39 9.18 0.68 -9.13
N SER A 40 8.73 0.04 -10.22
CA SER A 40 8.93 -1.40 -10.40
C SER A 40 10.36 -1.68 -10.86
N ALA A 41 10.84 -2.91 -10.66
CA ALA A 41 12.15 -3.35 -11.15
C ALA A 41 12.31 -3.34 -12.68
N ASP A 42 11.23 -3.17 -13.45
CA ASP A 42 11.33 -2.86 -14.88
C ASP A 42 11.85 -1.41 -15.07
N PRO A 43 13.08 -1.22 -15.58
CA PRO A 43 13.67 0.11 -15.73
C PRO A 43 12.94 0.99 -16.76
N SER A 44 12.13 0.38 -17.64
CA SER A 44 11.34 1.07 -18.65
C SER A 44 9.93 1.44 -18.14
N ALA A 45 9.51 0.88 -17.00
CA ALA A 45 8.20 1.15 -16.43
C ALA A 45 8.16 2.53 -15.76
N PRO A 46 7.06 3.29 -15.94
CA PRO A 46 6.87 4.52 -15.21
C PRO A 46 6.68 4.22 -13.70
N PRO A 47 6.87 5.21 -12.81
CA PRO A 47 6.70 5.02 -11.37
C PRO A 47 5.29 4.58 -11.01
N LEU A 48 5.13 3.70 -10.02
CA LEU A 48 3.83 3.17 -9.60
C LEU A 48 3.19 3.97 -8.45
N TYR A 49 4.03 4.54 -7.58
CA TYR A 49 3.58 5.33 -6.45
C TYR A 49 4.40 6.62 -6.32
N GLU A 50 3.80 7.58 -5.64
CA GLU A 50 4.40 8.88 -5.37
C GLU A 50 4.05 9.33 -3.95
N LEU A 51 5.06 9.82 -3.25
CA LEU A 51 4.94 10.50 -1.97
C LEU A 51 4.99 12.01 -2.16
N SER A 52 4.32 12.78 -1.30
CA SER A 52 4.44 14.24 -1.31
C SER A 52 5.85 14.73 -0.94
N HIS A 53 6.62 13.91 -0.23
CA HIS A 53 7.98 14.20 0.23
C HIS A 53 8.95 13.13 -0.29
N SER A 54 10.19 13.52 -0.55
CA SER A 54 11.24 12.53 -0.79
C SER A 54 11.51 11.75 0.48
N VAL A 55 11.62 10.43 0.36
CA VAL A 55 11.79 9.52 1.50
C VAL A 55 13.06 9.86 2.29
N ASP A 56 14.15 10.19 1.60
CA ASP A 56 15.45 10.53 2.21
C ASP A 56 15.42 11.78 3.12
N PHE A 57 14.39 12.62 2.96
CA PHE A 57 14.25 13.87 3.71
C PHE A 57 13.15 13.82 4.76
N LEU A 58 12.49 12.68 4.96
CA LEU A 58 11.47 12.52 6.00
C LEU A 58 12.08 12.64 7.40
N LYS A 59 11.47 13.47 8.24
CA LYS A 59 11.92 13.81 9.58
C LYS A 59 10.84 13.55 10.62
N ASP A 60 11.21 13.59 11.89
CA ASP A 60 10.23 13.56 12.99
C ASP A 60 9.28 14.76 12.95
N ALA A 61 9.74 15.92 12.46
CA ALA A 61 8.93 17.13 12.39
C ALA A 61 7.78 17.05 11.37
N ASP A 62 7.88 16.17 10.37
CA ASP A 62 6.84 15.96 9.38
C ASP A 62 5.59 15.37 10.06
N ARG A 63 4.40 15.80 9.64
CA ARG A 63 3.13 15.39 10.27
C ARG A 63 2.17 14.70 9.32
N ASN A 64 2.30 14.97 8.02
CA ASN A 64 1.52 14.33 6.98
C ASN A 64 2.38 14.12 5.72
N VAL A 65 2.37 12.91 5.17
CA VAL A 65 2.91 12.57 3.86
C VAL A 65 1.78 11.96 3.03
N ARG A 66 1.39 12.64 1.94
CA ARG A 66 0.39 12.09 1.01
C ARG A 66 1.02 10.94 0.24
N PHE A 67 0.28 9.84 0.14
CA PHE A 67 0.66 8.66 -0.60
C PHE A 67 -0.32 8.44 -1.76
N GLU A 68 0.19 8.54 -2.98
CA GLU A 68 -0.59 8.48 -4.21
C GLU A 68 -0.17 7.29 -5.07
N ARG A 69 -1.15 6.60 -5.65
CA ARG A 69 -0.94 5.61 -6.71
C ARG A 69 -1.04 6.29 -8.07
N LEU A 70 -0.15 5.93 -8.99
CA LEU A 70 -0.15 6.43 -10.36
C LEU A 70 -0.81 5.40 -11.27
N ASP A 71 -2.07 5.66 -11.65
CA ASP A 71 -2.78 4.81 -12.59
C ASP A 71 -2.51 5.29 -14.01
N TYR A 72 -1.98 4.42 -14.86
CA TYR A 72 -1.68 4.75 -16.25
C TYR A 72 -2.80 4.27 -17.19
N SER A 73 -3.15 5.11 -18.15
CA SER A 73 -4.06 4.76 -19.24
C SER A 73 -3.53 5.30 -20.56
N VAL A 74 -3.61 4.48 -21.61
CA VAL A 74 -3.28 4.90 -22.98
C VAL A 74 -4.51 5.58 -23.57
N LYS A 75 -4.38 6.86 -23.92
CA LYS A 75 -5.43 7.62 -24.59
C LYS A 75 -4.97 7.98 -25.99
N ASN A 76 -5.84 7.77 -26.97
CA ASN A 76 -5.59 8.22 -28.34
C ASN A 76 -5.99 9.68 -28.46
N ARG A 77 -5.02 10.55 -28.68
CA ARG A 77 -5.24 11.97 -28.96
C ARG A 77 -4.72 12.27 -30.35
N ASP A 78 -5.60 12.75 -31.23
CA ASP A 78 -5.27 13.08 -32.62
C ASP A 78 -4.63 11.91 -33.39
N GLY A 79 -5.07 10.67 -33.10
CA GLY A 79 -4.55 9.44 -33.73
C GLY A 79 -3.23 8.93 -33.15
N VAL A 80 -2.63 9.62 -32.17
CA VAL A 80 -1.38 9.22 -31.51
C VAL A 80 -1.67 8.63 -30.12
N PRO A 81 -1.15 7.43 -29.79
CA PRO A 81 -1.29 6.87 -28.45
C PRO A 81 -0.43 7.68 -27.47
N GLN A 82 -1.08 8.25 -26.45
CA GLN A 82 -0.42 9.00 -25.38
C GLN A 82 -0.65 8.30 -24.05
N LEU A 83 0.43 8.01 -23.33
CA LEU A 83 0.37 7.50 -21.97
C LEU A 83 -0.01 8.65 -21.03
N THR A 84 -1.12 8.49 -20.30
CA THR A 84 -1.59 9.47 -19.34
C THR A 84 -1.60 8.87 -17.94
N ALA A 85 -1.06 9.61 -16.96
CA ALA A 85 -1.05 9.22 -15.56
C ALA A 85 -2.17 9.95 -14.81
N ARG A 86 -2.97 9.20 -14.05
CA ARG A 86 -3.93 9.74 -13.09
C ARG A 86 -3.41 9.43 -11.69
N LYS A 87 -3.28 10.48 -10.88
CA LYS A 87 -2.96 10.34 -9.46
C LYS A 87 -4.20 9.94 -8.68
N ARG A 88 -4.08 8.89 -7.87
CA ARG A 88 -5.10 8.44 -6.93
C ARG A 88 -4.54 8.58 -5.53
N HIS A 89 -5.07 9.53 -4.77
CA HIS A 89 -4.74 9.65 -3.36
C HIS A 89 -5.33 8.45 -2.61
N ILE A 90 -4.47 7.64 -1.98
CA ILE A 90 -4.88 6.40 -1.31
C ILE A 90 -4.75 6.50 0.21
N TYR A 91 -3.68 7.13 0.71
CA TYR A 91 -3.47 7.32 2.15
C TYR A 91 -2.81 8.66 2.46
N ASP A 92 -3.21 9.25 3.58
CA ASP A 92 -2.41 10.23 4.31
C ASP A 92 -1.61 9.47 5.39
N LEU A 93 -0.28 9.41 5.26
CA LEU A 93 0.59 8.86 6.29
C LEU A 93 0.84 9.96 7.33
N LYS A 94 0.49 9.71 8.59
CA LYS A 94 0.54 10.70 9.65
C LYS A 94 1.48 10.30 10.77
N HIS A 95 2.09 11.33 11.35
CA HIS A 95 2.93 11.25 12.54
C HIS A 95 2.55 12.39 13.50
N PRO A 96 1.41 12.27 14.22
CA PRO A 96 0.95 13.33 15.12
C PRO A 96 1.91 13.57 16.29
N THR A 97 1.87 14.76 16.88
CA THR A 97 2.72 15.12 18.02
C THR A 97 2.34 14.32 19.26
N LEU A 98 3.33 14.00 20.10
CA LEU A 98 3.11 13.23 21.34
C LEU A 98 2.14 13.91 22.32
N ALA A 99 2.02 15.24 22.27
CA ALA A 99 1.05 16.00 23.07
C ALA A 99 -0.41 15.59 22.81
N THR A 100 -0.70 14.97 21.66
CA THR A 100 -2.04 14.46 21.32
C THR A 100 -2.31 13.05 21.87
N CYS A 101 -1.32 12.43 22.53
CA CYS A 101 -1.39 11.05 23.02
C CYS A 101 -1.99 10.09 21.99
N PRO A 102 -1.42 10.01 20.77
CA PRO A 102 -2.04 9.26 19.69
C PRO A 102 -1.98 7.75 19.97
N THR A 103 -2.98 7.00 19.51
CA THR A 103 -3.01 5.53 19.65
C THR A 103 -1.81 4.87 18.96
N PHE A 104 -1.40 5.44 17.83
CA PHE A 104 -0.24 5.01 17.06
C PHE A 104 0.62 6.25 16.79
N ALA A 105 1.93 6.14 17.01
CA ALA A 105 2.85 7.22 16.69
C ALA A 105 2.93 7.50 15.18
N TYR A 106 2.76 6.46 14.37
CA TYR A 106 2.68 6.53 12.91
C TYR A 106 1.44 5.76 12.47
N HIS A 107 0.62 6.35 11.62
CA HIS A 107 -0.60 5.71 11.11
C HIS A 107 -0.93 6.19 9.71
N ALA A 108 -1.79 5.45 9.01
CA ALA A 108 -2.29 5.81 7.69
C ALA A 108 -3.80 5.98 7.74
N GLU A 109 -4.28 7.11 7.22
CA GLU A 109 -5.70 7.41 7.05
C GLU A 109 -6.08 7.21 5.58
N PRO A 110 -7.08 6.37 5.26
CA PRO A 110 -7.50 6.13 3.89
C PRO A 110 -8.18 7.36 3.32
N THR A 111 -7.83 7.75 2.11
CA THR A 111 -8.45 8.89 1.39
C THR A 111 -9.31 8.44 0.20
N SER A 112 -9.28 7.15 -0.12
CA SER A 112 -10.10 6.51 -1.15
C SER A 112 -10.96 5.41 -0.55
N ARG A 113 -12.15 5.19 -1.14
CA ARG A 113 -13.02 4.05 -0.81
C ARG A 113 -12.42 2.68 -1.20
N GLN A 114 -11.38 2.69 -2.03
CA GLN A 114 -10.66 1.49 -2.47
C GLN A 114 -9.44 1.19 -1.58
N SER A 115 -9.11 2.09 -0.66
CA SER A 115 -8.10 1.83 0.34
C SER A 115 -8.62 0.78 1.32
N LEU A 116 -7.81 -0.24 1.61
CA LEU A 116 -8.22 -1.41 2.37
C LEU A 116 -8.78 -1.07 3.76
N CYS A 117 -8.06 -0.26 4.54
CA CYS A 117 -8.48 0.20 5.86
C CYS A 117 -7.53 1.28 6.39
N ALA A 118 -7.93 2.03 7.40
CA ALA A 118 -6.93 2.74 8.22
C ALA A 118 -6.05 1.74 8.95
N PHE A 119 -4.79 2.10 9.21
CA PHE A 119 -3.89 1.25 9.98
C PHE A 119 -2.87 2.05 10.77
N GLY A 120 -2.29 1.45 11.80
CA GLY A 120 -1.31 2.05 12.68
C GLY A 120 -0.08 1.16 12.87
N LEU A 121 1.07 1.78 13.06
CA LEU A 121 2.35 1.11 13.24
C LEU A 121 2.70 1.00 14.72
N GLU A 122 3.04 -0.20 15.18
CA GLU A 122 3.54 -0.48 16.53
C GLU A 122 4.87 -1.23 16.45
N SER A 123 5.92 -0.71 17.08
CA SER A 123 7.20 -1.40 17.16
C SER A 123 7.24 -2.37 18.35
N PHE A 124 7.86 -3.53 18.19
CA PHE A 124 8.07 -4.51 19.25
C PHE A 124 9.48 -5.11 19.20
N ARG A 125 9.87 -5.91 20.20
CA ARG A 125 11.12 -6.68 20.18
C ARG A 125 10.80 -8.15 19.94
N PRO A 126 11.14 -8.73 18.76
CA PRO A 126 10.77 -10.10 18.42
C PRO A 126 11.46 -11.17 19.27
N LYS A 127 12.67 -10.89 19.77
CA LYS A 127 13.42 -11.78 20.66
C LYS A 127 13.73 -11.06 21.96
N LYS A 128 13.53 -11.74 23.09
CA LYS A 128 13.99 -11.25 24.39
C LYS A 128 15.51 -11.03 24.30
N LEU A 129 15.99 -9.87 24.72
CA LEU A 129 17.40 -9.43 24.68
C LEU A 129 17.97 -9.02 23.30
N SER A 130 17.19 -9.02 22.21
CA SER A 130 17.66 -8.47 20.93
C SER A 130 17.50 -6.94 20.87
N SER A 131 18.46 -6.26 20.25
CA SER A 131 18.35 -4.84 19.86
C SER A 131 17.51 -4.65 18.59
N ALA A 132 17.35 -5.70 17.78
CA ALA A 132 16.58 -5.65 16.55
C ALA A 132 15.09 -5.49 16.84
N LYS A 133 14.48 -4.47 16.24
CA LYS A 133 13.05 -4.13 16.39
C LYS A 133 12.26 -4.77 15.27
N GLY A 134 11.08 -5.30 15.57
CA GLY A 134 10.06 -5.63 14.59
C GLY A 134 8.94 -4.60 14.62
N TYR A 135 8.05 -4.68 13.65
CA TYR A 135 6.90 -3.79 13.52
C TYR A 135 5.64 -4.61 13.25
N ARG A 136 4.53 -4.20 13.87
CA ARG A 136 3.19 -4.67 13.57
C ARG A 136 2.39 -3.53 12.98
N VAL A 137 1.69 -3.84 11.90
CA VAL A 137 0.73 -2.96 11.26
C VAL A 137 -0.64 -3.44 11.71
N HIS A 138 -1.31 -2.67 12.54
CA HIS A 138 -2.65 -2.99 13.03
C HIS A 138 -3.68 -2.27 12.18
N ARG A 139 -4.75 -2.97 11.79
CA ARG A 139 -5.95 -2.29 11.30
C ARG A 139 -6.44 -1.31 12.37
N ALA A 140 -7.03 -0.21 11.91
CA ALA A 140 -7.54 0.84 12.76
C ALA A 140 -8.95 1.26 12.31
N THR A 141 -9.78 1.63 13.27
CA THR A 141 -11.11 2.20 13.03
C THR A 141 -11.25 3.49 13.83
N ALA A 142 -11.96 4.48 13.31
CA ALA A 142 -12.29 5.68 14.09
C ALA A 142 -13.24 5.32 15.25
N SER A 143 -12.95 5.83 16.44
CA SER A 143 -13.88 5.85 17.57
C SER A 143 -14.88 7.01 17.44
N LEU A 144 -15.84 7.07 18.36
CA LEU A 144 -16.76 8.20 18.48
C LEU A 144 -16.02 9.53 18.66
N ASP A 145 -14.93 9.52 19.43
CA ASP A 145 -14.07 10.70 19.66
C ASP A 145 -13.02 10.96 18.56
N HIS A 146 -13.20 10.38 17.37
CA HIS A 146 -12.25 10.46 16.24
C HIS A 146 -10.83 9.94 16.51
N ARG A 147 -10.63 9.18 17.60
CA ARG A 147 -9.35 8.51 17.88
C ARG A 147 -9.29 7.18 17.15
N LEU A 148 -8.11 6.79 16.71
CA LEU A 148 -7.92 5.46 16.13
C LEU A 148 -8.00 4.39 17.22
N VAL A 149 -8.78 3.34 16.96
CA VAL A 149 -8.88 2.15 17.80
C VAL A 149 -8.13 1.02 17.12
N ARG A 150 -7.20 0.40 17.85
CA ARG A 150 -6.42 -0.76 17.41
C ARG A 150 -7.33 -1.97 17.20
N ARG A 151 -7.14 -2.67 16.07
CA ARG A 151 -7.80 -3.93 15.72
C ARG A 151 -6.77 -5.04 15.47
N ASP A 152 -7.17 -6.03 14.69
CA ASP A 152 -6.34 -7.15 14.22
C ASP A 152 -5.08 -6.67 13.48
N VAL A 153 -4.11 -7.57 13.41
CA VAL A 153 -2.86 -7.34 12.68
C VAL A 153 -3.14 -7.51 11.19
N LEU A 154 -2.72 -6.52 10.40
CA LEU A 154 -2.74 -6.57 8.95
C LEU A 154 -1.42 -7.13 8.40
N PHE A 155 -0.29 -6.63 8.89
CA PHE A 155 1.04 -7.12 8.50
C PHE A 155 1.99 -7.13 9.70
N SER A 156 3.01 -7.98 9.63
CA SER A 156 4.14 -7.96 10.54
C SER A 156 5.45 -7.88 9.76
N ALA A 157 6.33 -6.94 10.12
CA ALA A 157 7.68 -6.83 9.60
C ALA A 157 8.67 -7.24 10.68
N VAL A 158 9.40 -8.34 10.49
CA VAL A 158 10.38 -8.86 11.45
C VAL A 158 11.78 -8.87 10.84
N PRO A 159 12.83 -8.51 11.61
CA PRO A 159 14.20 -8.61 11.14
C PRO A 159 14.52 -10.04 10.68
N ALA A 160 15.06 -10.16 9.47
CA ALA A 160 15.44 -11.45 8.95
C ALA A 160 16.72 -11.98 9.61
N ARG A 161 16.96 -13.28 9.49
CA ARG A 161 18.26 -13.88 9.87
C ARG A 161 19.33 -13.68 8.80
N ASP A 162 18.90 -13.58 7.54
CA ASP A 162 19.77 -13.30 6.41
C ASP A 162 20.19 -11.83 6.43
N LYS A 163 21.49 -11.56 6.31
CA LYS A 163 22.04 -10.20 6.30
C LYS A 163 21.67 -9.42 5.03
N ALA A 164 21.31 -10.11 3.95
CA ALA A 164 20.83 -9.48 2.72
C ALA A 164 19.38 -8.96 2.85
N VAL A 165 18.64 -9.39 3.87
CA VAL A 165 17.24 -9.04 4.08
C VAL A 165 17.10 -8.25 5.39
N ARG A 166 16.59 -7.03 5.29
CA ARG A 166 16.37 -6.18 6.47
C ARG A 166 15.13 -6.62 7.24
N TYR A 167 14.02 -6.82 6.54
CA TYR A 167 12.76 -7.27 7.12
C TYR A 167 12.06 -8.30 6.25
N GLU A 168 11.50 -9.32 6.89
CA GLU A 168 10.51 -10.20 6.29
C GLU A 168 9.12 -9.71 6.70
N TRP A 169 8.28 -9.48 5.69
CA TRP A 169 6.91 -9.01 5.84
C TRP A 169 5.94 -10.18 5.68
N SER A 170 5.06 -10.34 6.65
CA SER A 170 4.03 -11.39 6.66
C SER A 170 2.64 -10.81 6.82
N ASP A 171 1.64 -11.50 6.29
CA ASP A 171 0.21 -11.19 6.47
C ASP A 171 -0.31 -11.54 7.87
N ALA A 172 -1.64 -11.45 8.06
CA ALA A 172 -2.30 -11.73 9.32
C ALA A 172 -2.19 -13.21 9.74
N GLU A 173 -2.10 -14.11 8.76
CA GLU A 173 -1.94 -15.55 8.90
C GLU A 173 -0.47 -15.97 9.09
N GLY A 174 0.46 -15.01 9.02
CA GLY A 174 1.89 -15.23 9.16
C GLY A 174 2.56 -15.79 7.91
N GLN A 175 1.90 -15.77 6.75
CA GLN A 175 2.50 -16.13 5.48
C GLN A 175 3.39 -14.99 4.98
N LEU A 176 4.55 -15.34 4.41
CA LEU A 176 5.47 -14.35 3.88
C LEU A 176 4.91 -13.71 2.59
N VAL A 177 4.73 -12.39 2.61
CA VAL A 177 4.22 -11.63 1.47
C VAL A 177 5.28 -10.74 0.80
N ALA A 178 6.31 -10.31 1.53
CA ALA A 178 7.40 -9.53 0.97
C ALA A 178 8.70 -9.61 1.77
N ARG A 179 9.80 -9.20 1.14
CA ARG A 179 11.10 -8.99 1.78
C ARG A 179 11.62 -7.59 1.50
N GLU A 180 12.05 -6.91 2.54
CA GLU A 180 12.74 -5.63 2.43
C GLU A 180 14.24 -5.88 2.36
N VAL A 181 14.88 -5.38 1.31
CA VAL A 181 16.31 -5.54 1.03
C VAL A 181 16.95 -4.19 0.71
N ASP A 182 18.24 -4.09 0.93
CA ASP A 182 19.05 -2.98 0.47
C ASP A 182 19.82 -3.46 -0.78
N SER A 183 19.42 -2.97 -1.95
CA SER A 183 19.96 -3.42 -3.23
C SER A 183 20.55 -2.23 -3.97
N GLY A 184 21.87 -2.19 -4.09
CA GLY A 184 22.57 -1.11 -4.80
C GLY A 184 22.40 0.27 -4.14
N GLY A 185 22.22 0.31 -2.80
CA GLY A 185 21.96 1.55 -2.06
C GLY A 185 20.52 2.06 -2.19
N LEU A 186 19.65 1.31 -2.87
CA LEU A 186 18.23 1.61 -2.99
C LEU A 186 17.42 0.71 -2.07
N MET A 187 16.53 1.34 -1.32
CA MET A 187 15.59 0.65 -0.46
C MET A 187 14.55 -0.07 -1.32
N THR A 188 14.50 -1.39 -1.21
CA THR A 188 13.77 -2.26 -2.13
C THR A 188 12.82 -3.18 -1.36
N LEU A 189 11.60 -3.34 -1.87
CA LEU A 189 10.59 -4.28 -1.37
C LEU A 189 10.29 -5.32 -2.44
N VAL A 190 10.71 -6.56 -2.20
CA VAL A 190 10.43 -7.72 -3.06
C VAL A 190 9.13 -8.36 -2.59
N ILE A 191 8.03 -8.08 -3.28
CA ILE A 191 6.70 -8.67 -3.02
C ILE A 191 6.66 -10.05 -3.67
N THR A 192 6.49 -11.10 -2.86
CA THR A 192 6.55 -12.51 -3.29
C THR A 192 5.18 -13.15 -3.45
N ALA A 193 4.13 -12.56 -2.89
CA ALA A 193 2.77 -13.08 -2.94
C ALA A 193 1.91 -12.36 -4.00
N MET A 194 0.96 -13.10 -4.58
CA MET A 194 -0.18 -12.48 -5.28
C MET A 194 -1.11 -11.85 -4.24
N MET A 195 -1.58 -10.63 -4.51
CA MET A 195 -2.43 -9.89 -3.56
C MET A 195 -3.32 -8.89 -4.30
N GLY A 196 -4.44 -8.51 -3.69
CA GLY A 196 -5.33 -7.51 -4.26
C GLY A 196 -4.68 -6.12 -4.30
N ALA A 197 -5.14 -5.25 -5.20
CA ALA A 197 -4.62 -3.88 -5.33
C ALA A 197 -4.68 -3.09 -4.02
N GLY A 198 -5.80 -3.16 -3.27
CA GLY A 198 -5.95 -2.47 -1.98
C GLY A 198 -4.99 -2.99 -0.90
N GLU A 199 -4.70 -4.30 -0.92
CA GLU A 199 -3.73 -4.93 -0.02
C GLU A 199 -2.29 -4.53 -0.35
N ARG A 200 -1.92 -4.52 -1.64
CA ARG A 200 -0.62 -3.99 -2.08
C ARG A 200 -0.45 -2.54 -1.69
N ASP A 201 -1.46 -1.71 -1.93
CA ASP A 201 -1.42 -0.29 -1.58
C ASP A 201 -1.22 -0.11 -0.07
N ALA A 202 -1.88 -0.92 0.76
CA ALA A 202 -1.68 -0.93 2.20
C ALA A 202 -0.27 -1.41 2.60
N LEU A 203 0.25 -2.47 1.97
CA LEU A 203 1.59 -3.01 2.23
C LEU A 203 2.69 -1.98 1.91
N VAL A 204 2.60 -1.33 0.75
CA VAL A 204 3.59 -0.31 0.34
C VAL A 204 3.49 0.94 1.23
N SER A 205 2.27 1.36 1.59
CA SER A 205 2.05 2.45 2.54
C SER A 205 2.59 2.15 3.93
N ALA A 206 2.45 0.90 4.39
CA ALA A 206 2.99 0.44 5.66
C ALA A 206 4.51 0.37 5.64
N TRP A 207 5.10 -0.07 4.52
CA TRP A 207 6.54 -0.02 4.30
C TRP A 207 7.06 1.41 4.40
N MET A 208 6.45 2.37 3.70
CA MET A 208 6.85 3.79 3.80
C MET A 208 6.69 4.36 5.21
N SER A 209 5.62 3.98 5.92
CA SER A 209 5.42 4.38 7.33
C SER A 209 6.52 3.83 8.25
N ARG A 210 6.95 2.58 8.03
CA ARG A 210 8.06 1.94 8.78
C ARG A 210 9.38 2.66 8.54
N VAL A 211 9.66 2.98 7.27
CA VAL A 211 10.87 3.68 6.84
C VAL A 211 10.93 5.06 7.46
N TRP A 212 9.82 5.81 7.39
CA TRP A 212 9.73 7.11 8.04
C TRP A 212 10.01 7.02 9.54
N ALA A 213 9.41 6.05 10.23
CA ALA A 213 9.64 5.83 11.66
C ALA A 213 11.08 5.41 12.01
N GLU A 214 11.88 4.94 11.06
CA GLU A 214 13.31 4.64 11.23
C GLU A 214 14.16 5.90 10.96
N LEU A 215 13.91 6.60 9.87
CA LEU A 215 14.62 7.83 9.49
C LEU A 215 14.44 8.94 10.53
N ALA A 216 13.22 9.12 11.03
CA ALA A 216 12.91 10.12 12.07
C ALA A 216 13.69 9.93 13.38
N LYS A 217 14.23 8.72 13.64
CA LYS A 217 15.04 8.43 14.84
C LYS A 217 16.54 8.61 14.64
N THR A 218 16.98 8.73 13.39
CA THR A 218 18.41 8.74 13.02
C THR A 218 18.93 10.17 12.82
N GLN A 219 18.05 11.17 12.84
CA GLN A 219 18.35 12.58 12.68
C GLN A 219 18.41 13.33 14.01
#